data_AF-E4PFI9-F1
#
_entry.id   AF-E4PFI9-F1
#
_cell.length_a   1.000
_cell.length_b   1.000
_cell.length_c   1.000
_cell.angle_alpha   90.00
_cell.angle_beta   90.00
_cell.angle_gamma   90.00
#
_symmetry.space_group_name_H-M   'P 1'
#
loop_
_entity.id
_entity.type
_entity.pdbx_description
1 polymer ?
#
loop_
_entity_poly.entity_id
_entity_poly.type
_entity_poly.pdbx_seq_one_letter_code
_entity_poly.pdbx_strand_id
1 'polypeptide(L)'
;MINRAVLILLFLLSGSALAEEKPPELWSWFKDLSKSKEACEIQSSYALQVLGLENQVENEYGIYGNVKSNRVVVKCIEISPNQSKLMVAVAGYDRDSVELVRNKIIDSIQ
;
A
#
# COMPACT_ATOMS: atom_id res chain seq x y z
N MET A 1 -23.45 -35.65 36.69
CA MET A 1 -23.61 -36.38 35.42
C MET A 1 -23.74 -35.35 34.31
N ILE A 2 -22.69 -35.13 33.51
CA ILE A 2 -22.74 -34.16 32.40
C ILE A 2 -23.71 -34.72 31.35
N ASN A 3 -24.74 -33.94 31.04
CA ASN A 3 -25.77 -34.34 30.09
C ASN A 3 -25.16 -34.41 28.68
N ARG A 4 -25.38 -35.50 27.94
CA ARG A 4 -24.76 -35.74 26.62
C ARG A 4 -25.00 -34.61 25.62
N ALA A 5 -26.13 -33.90 25.76
CA ALA A 5 -26.45 -32.72 24.95
C ALA A 5 -25.46 -31.55 25.13
N VAL A 6 -24.88 -31.39 26.31
CA VAL A 6 -23.94 -30.28 26.63
C VAL A 6 -22.59 -30.51 25.97
N LEU A 7 -22.12 -31.77 25.90
CA LEU A 7 -20.87 -32.12 25.20
C LEU A 7 -20.97 -31.88 23.68
N ILE A 8 -22.13 -32.14 23.08
CA ILE A 8 -22.35 -31.97 21.64
C ILE A 8 -22.36 -30.47 21.27
N LEU A 9 -22.94 -29.62 22.13
CA LEU A 9 -22.95 -28.17 21.90
C LEU A 9 -21.55 -27.54 21.95
N LEU A 10 -20.66 -28.04 22.83
CA LEU A 10 -19.29 -27.54 22.98
C LEU A 10 -18.41 -27.90 21.78
N PHE A 11 -18.62 -29.07 21.15
CA PHE A 11 -17.91 -29.44 19.93
C PHE A 11 -18.30 -28.61 18.71
N LEU A 12 -19.56 -28.16 18.62
CA LEU A 12 -20.03 -27.31 17.52
C LEU A 12 -19.52 -25.86 17.58
N LEU A 13 -19.09 -25.39 18.75
CA LEU A 13 -18.50 -24.06 18.93
C LEU A 13 -16.96 -24.04 18.78
N SER A 14 -16.34 -25.21 18.60
CA SER A 14 -14.88 -25.37 18.49
C SER A 14 -14.34 -25.14 17.07
N GLY A 15 -15.23 -24.92 16.10
CA GLY A 15 -14.87 -24.64 14.72
C GLY A 15 -14.41 -23.19 14.55
N SER A 16 -13.30 -22.81 15.16
CA SER A 16 -12.54 -21.65 14.68
C SER A 16 -12.06 -22.00 13.28
N ALA A 17 -12.84 -21.62 12.28
CA ALA A 17 -12.37 -21.54 10.91
C ALA A 17 -11.21 -20.54 10.92
N LEU A 18 -9.99 -21.05 11.05
CA LEU A 18 -8.80 -20.37 10.56
C LEU A 18 -8.97 -20.29 9.04
N ALA A 19 -9.78 -19.35 8.59
CA ALA A 19 -9.73 -18.90 7.21
C ALA A 19 -8.27 -18.47 7.00
N GLU A 20 -7.55 -19.19 6.15
CA GLU A 20 -6.20 -18.84 5.76
C GLU A 20 -6.27 -17.42 5.18
N GLU A 21 -5.78 -16.43 5.93
CA GLU A 21 -5.85 -15.04 5.53
C GLU A 21 -5.00 -14.90 4.26
N LYS A 22 -5.65 -14.66 3.12
CA LYS A 22 -4.97 -14.52 1.83
C LYS A 22 -3.81 -13.54 2.01
N PRO A 23 -2.57 -13.86 1.60
CA PRO A 23 -1.47 -12.91 1.73
C PRO A 23 -1.79 -11.61 0.96
N PRO A 24 -1.34 -10.45 1.45
CA PRO A 24 -1.53 -9.21 0.72
C PRO A 24 -0.74 -9.22 -0.59
N GLU A 25 -1.31 -8.57 -1.60
CA GLU A 25 -0.62 -8.26 -2.85
C GLU A 25 0.38 -7.11 -2.59
N LEU A 26 1.52 -7.14 -3.27
CA LEU A 26 2.50 -6.06 -3.27
C LEU A 26 2.92 -5.77 -4.70
N TRP A 27 2.60 -4.58 -5.19
CA TRP A 27 2.87 -4.18 -6.57
C TRP A 27 3.79 -2.96 -6.56
N SER A 28 4.93 -3.06 -7.24
CA SER A 28 5.93 -2.01 -7.33
C SER A 28 6.15 -1.54 -8.76
N TRP A 29 6.62 -0.29 -8.89
CA TRP A 29 6.96 0.32 -10.17
C TRP A 29 8.14 1.28 -10.00
N PHE A 30 8.97 1.37 -11.05
CA PHE A 30 10.16 2.20 -11.07
C PHE A 30 10.27 2.92 -12.40
N LYS A 31 10.63 4.20 -12.39
CA LYS A 31 10.83 4.98 -13.62
C LYS A 31 11.84 6.09 -13.42
N ASP A 32 12.71 6.28 -14.39
CA ASP A 32 13.59 7.45 -14.45
C ASP A 32 12.82 8.64 -15.02
N LEU A 33 12.92 9.78 -14.34
CA LEU A 33 12.23 11.02 -14.64
C LEU A 33 13.24 12.11 -14.98
N SER A 34 12.89 12.95 -15.96
CA SER A 34 13.65 14.15 -16.33
C SER A 34 13.30 15.35 -15.45
N LYS A 35 13.37 15.16 -14.12
CA LYS A 35 13.17 16.19 -13.09
C LYS A 35 14.07 15.90 -11.89
N SER A 36 14.43 16.94 -11.12
CA SER A 36 15.23 16.77 -9.91
C SER A 36 14.51 15.89 -8.88
N LYS A 37 15.26 15.40 -7.89
CA LYS A 37 14.70 14.63 -6.78
C LYS A 37 13.63 15.45 -6.03
N GLU A 38 13.91 16.71 -5.73
CA GLU A 38 13.02 17.62 -4.99
C GLU A 38 11.73 17.89 -5.77
N ALA A 39 11.85 18.09 -7.09
CA ALA A 39 10.68 18.26 -7.95
C ALA A 39 9.80 16.99 -7.97
N CYS A 40 10.43 15.80 -7.98
CA CYS A 40 9.73 14.53 -7.85
C CYS A 40 9.02 14.41 -6.49
N GLU A 41 9.68 14.77 -5.38
CA GLU A 41 9.11 14.68 -4.02
C GLU A 41 7.92 15.62 -3.85
N ILE A 42 8.04 16.88 -4.29
CA ILE A 42 6.96 17.87 -4.24
C ILE A 42 5.74 17.38 -5.05
N GLN A 43 5.97 16.92 -6.28
CA GLN A 43 4.89 16.40 -7.11
C GLN A 43 4.26 15.14 -6.51
N SER A 44 5.06 14.24 -5.94
CA SER A 44 4.58 13.02 -5.29
C SER A 44 3.73 13.32 -4.06
N SER A 45 4.18 14.23 -3.20
CA SER A 45 3.42 14.65 -2.01
C SER A 45 2.08 15.26 -2.39
N TYR A 46 2.07 16.16 -3.37
CA TYR A 46 0.83 16.74 -3.89
C TYR A 46 -0.11 15.70 -4.51
N ALA A 47 0.41 14.83 -5.38
CA ALA A 47 -0.37 13.78 -6.02
C ALA A 47 -1.02 12.85 -4.99
N LEU A 48 -0.27 12.43 -3.97
CA LEU A 48 -0.78 11.57 -2.90
C LEU A 48 -1.86 12.26 -2.08
N GLN A 49 -1.72 13.55 -1.76
CA GLN A 49 -2.76 14.32 -1.07
C GLN A 49 -4.06 14.38 -1.89
N VAL A 50 -3.97 14.64 -3.19
CA VAL A 50 -5.14 14.66 -4.10
C VAL A 50 -5.81 13.29 -4.18
N LEU A 51 -5.03 12.21 -4.08
CA LEU A 51 -5.54 10.83 -4.05
C LEU A 51 -6.14 10.43 -2.69
N GLY A 52 -6.11 11.31 -1.70
CA GLY A 52 -6.66 11.06 -0.37
C GLY A 52 -5.73 10.21 0.50
N LEU A 53 -4.43 10.50 0.49
CA LEU A 53 -3.48 9.85 1.40
C LEU A 53 -3.82 10.14 2.86
N GLU A 54 -4.01 9.07 3.62
CA GLU A 54 -4.26 9.08 5.06
C GLU A 54 -3.00 8.64 5.82
N ASN A 55 -2.83 9.14 7.03
CA ASN A 55 -1.71 8.78 7.92
C ASN A 55 -0.33 8.99 7.26
N GLN A 56 -0.15 10.13 6.59
CA GLN A 56 1.10 10.46 5.92
C GLN A 56 2.27 10.50 6.90
N VAL A 57 3.34 9.78 6.58
CA VAL A 57 4.63 9.84 7.26
C VAL A 57 5.70 10.05 6.21
N GLU A 58 6.49 11.10 6.35
CA GLU A 58 7.57 11.44 5.41
C GLU A 58 8.92 11.39 6.14
N ASN A 59 9.87 10.65 5.58
CA ASN A 59 11.22 10.49 6.11
C ASN A 59 12.24 10.25 4.98
N GLU A 60 13.50 9.99 5.33
CA GLU A 60 14.58 9.72 4.37
C GLU A 60 14.34 8.53 3.42
N TYR A 61 13.41 7.63 3.76
CA TYR A 61 13.05 6.46 2.97
C TYR A 61 11.89 6.71 2.00
N GLY A 62 11.13 7.80 2.15
CA GLY A 62 10.06 8.21 1.25
C GLY A 62 8.81 8.72 1.97
N ILE A 63 7.74 8.87 1.19
CA ILE A 63 6.41 9.27 1.65
C ILE A 63 5.58 8.00 1.82
N TYR A 64 5.17 7.74 3.04
CA TYR A 64 4.34 6.61 3.44
C TYR A 64 2.93 7.07 3.79
N GLY A 65 1.95 6.19 3.63
CA GLY A 65 0.60 6.40 4.12
C GLY A 65 -0.34 5.32 3.62
N ASN A 66 -1.64 5.63 3.61
CA ASN A 66 -2.67 4.74 3.12
C ASN A 66 -3.57 5.46 2.11
N VAL A 67 -3.97 4.78 1.05
CA VAL A 67 -5.05 5.22 0.16
C VAL A 67 -6.13 4.16 0.24
N LYS A 68 -7.24 4.49 0.92
CA LYS A 68 -8.25 3.52 1.36
C LYS A 68 -7.59 2.43 2.23
N SER A 69 -7.81 1.16 1.91
CA SER A 69 -7.23 0.01 2.62
C SER A 69 -5.81 -0.37 2.15
N ASN A 70 -5.22 0.36 1.21
CA ASN A 70 -3.89 0.03 0.66
C ASN A 70 -2.81 0.87 1.32
N ARG A 71 -1.71 0.22 1.72
CA ARG A 71 -0.49 0.88 2.16
C ARG A 71 0.29 1.34 0.94
N VAL A 72 0.79 2.58 0.99
CA VAL A 72 1.50 3.21 -0.11
C VAL A 72 2.86 3.70 0.38
N VAL A 73 3.88 3.52 -0.46
CA VAL A 73 5.14 4.24 -0.35
C VAL A 73 5.54 4.80 -1.71
N VAL A 74 5.98 6.05 -1.72
CA VAL A 74 6.60 6.70 -2.87
C VAL A 74 7.96 7.24 -2.46
N LYS A 75 9.00 6.92 -3.24
CA LYS A 75 10.36 7.41 -3.03
C LYS A 75 10.91 8.00 -4.32
N CYS A 76 11.52 9.16 -4.23
CA CYS A 76 12.31 9.76 -5.29
C CYS A 76 13.80 9.65 -4.93
N ILE A 77 14.62 9.17 -5.85
CA ILE A 77 16.06 9.04 -5.68
C ILE A 77 16.75 9.94 -6.70
N GLU A 78 17.76 10.69 -6.27
CA GLU A 78 18.57 11.49 -7.18
C GLU A 78 19.45 10.59 -8.07
N ILE A 79 19.44 10.83 -9.38
CA ILE A 79 20.40 10.26 -10.35
C ILE A 79 21.41 11.34 -10.76
N SER A 80 20.93 12.55 -11.04
CA SER A 80 21.71 13.75 -11.35
C SER A 80 20.88 15.00 -11.00
N PRO A 81 21.43 16.24 -11.08
CA PRO A 81 20.68 17.43 -10.68
C PRO A 81 19.32 17.62 -11.37
N ASN A 82 19.15 17.08 -12.59
CA ASN A 82 17.91 17.17 -13.37
C ASN A 82 17.28 15.79 -13.67
N GLN A 83 17.73 14.73 -13.01
CA GLN A 83 17.17 13.38 -13.19
C GLN A 83 16.97 12.68 -11.85
N SER A 84 15.85 11.99 -11.73
CA SER A 84 15.51 11.22 -10.54
C SER A 84 14.90 9.88 -10.91
N LYS A 85 14.96 8.92 -9.99
CA LYS A 85 14.22 7.66 -10.08
C LYS A 85 13.01 7.73 -9.16
N LEU A 86 11.82 7.61 -9.73
CA LEU A 86 10.59 7.38 -8.99
C LEU A 86 10.46 5.90 -8.66
N MET A 87 10.17 5.59 -7.41
CA MET A 87 9.81 4.27 -6.91
C MET A 87 8.43 4.36 -6.26
N VAL A 88 7.49 3.53 -6.69
CA VAL A 88 6.15 3.43 -6.10
C VAL A 88 5.93 1.99 -5.67
N ALA A 89 5.42 1.77 -4.46
CA ALA A 89 4.94 0.46 -4.03
C ALA A 89 3.60 0.60 -3.30
N VAL A 90 2.68 -0.31 -3.62
CA VAL A 90 1.35 -0.38 -3.03
C VAL A 90 1.08 -1.80 -2.55
N ALA A 91 0.59 -1.95 -1.33
CA ALA A 91 0.26 -3.25 -0.74
C ALA A 91 -1.16 -3.28 -0.16
N GLY A 92 -1.86 -4.39 -0.36
CA GLY A 92 -3.25 -4.57 0.08
C GLY A 92 -3.81 -5.95 -0.28
N TYR A 93 -4.91 -6.37 0.34
CA TYR A 93 -5.48 -7.71 0.14
C TYR A 93 -6.30 -7.86 -1.15
N ASP A 94 -6.81 -6.75 -1.68
CA ASP A 94 -7.56 -6.69 -2.94
C ASP A 94 -6.62 -6.30 -4.09
N ARG A 95 -6.37 -7.24 -5.00
CA ARG A 95 -5.47 -7.08 -6.14
C ARG A 95 -5.87 -5.93 -7.06
N ASP A 96 -7.15 -5.84 -7.38
CA ASP A 96 -7.63 -4.85 -8.36
C ASP A 96 -7.59 -3.45 -7.72
N SER A 97 -7.81 -3.36 -6.41
CA SER A 97 -7.60 -2.14 -5.62
C SER A 97 -6.12 -1.70 -5.60
N VAL A 98 -5.20 -2.64 -5.35
CA VAL A 98 -3.75 -2.38 -5.36
C VAL A 98 -3.28 -1.88 -6.72
N GLU A 99 -3.70 -2.55 -7.79
CA GLU A 99 -3.39 -2.15 -9.16
C GLU A 99 -3.90 -0.74 -9.48
N LEU A 100 -5.18 -0.48 -9.18
CA LEU A 100 -5.81 0.80 -9.43
C LEU A 100 -5.07 1.95 -8.72
N VAL A 101 -4.76 1.77 -7.43
CA VAL A 101 -4.07 2.79 -6.63
C VAL A 101 -2.67 3.02 -7.18
N ARG A 102 -1.90 1.96 -7.47
CA ARG A 102 -0.56 2.09 -8.05
C ARG A 102 -0.58 2.86 -9.37
N ASN A 103 -1.48 2.51 -10.28
CA ASN A 103 -1.58 3.16 -11.60
C ASN A 103 -1.90 4.65 -11.46
N LYS A 104 -2.87 5.00 -10.60
CA LYS A 104 -3.22 6.40 -10.33
C LYS A 104 -2.05 7.21 -9.78
N ILE A 105 -1.26 6.63 -8.87
CA ILE A 105 -0.06 7.29 -8.33
C ILE A 105 0.95 7.53 -9.45
N ILE A 106 1.24 6.50 -10.25
CA ILE A 106 2.21 6.60 -11.36
C ILE A 106 1.78 7.70 -12.34
N ASP A 107 0.52 7.67 -12.79
CA ASP A 107 -0.01 8.63 -13.78
C ASP A 107 -0.04 10.07 -13.28
N SER A 108 -0.15 10.28 -11.96
CA SER A 108 -0.15 11.62 -11.37
C SER A 108 1.25 12.22 -11.20
N ILE A 109 2.29 11.39 -11.20
CA ILE A 109 3.68 11.81 -10.95
C ILE A 109 4.51 11.84 -12.23
N GLN A 110 4.26 10.95 -13.18
CA GLN A 110 5.12 10.79 -14.36
C GLN A 110 4.96 11.90 -15.39
#